data_AF-A0A5U8XLR9-F1
#
_entry.id   AF-A0A5U8XLR9-F1
#
_cell.length_a   1.000
_cell.length_b   1.000
_cell.length_c   1.000
_cell.angle_alpha   90.00
_cell.angle_beta   90.00
_cell.angle_gamma   90.00
#
_symmetry.space_group_name_H-M   'P 1'
#
loop_
_entity.id
_entity.type
_entity.pdbx_description
1 polymer ?
#
loop_
_entity_poly.entity_id
_entity_poly.type
_entity_poly.pdbx_seq_one_letter_code
_entity_poly.pdbx_strand_id
1 'polypeptide(L)'
;MPQLKGGPDVTDYRNAESSDAILRDYVTEVNLYAFYVFNYTKALNEYAMKHGWHPLPIPPICEQYMMPGLMDIPDFVFRRGIKSDDEVDMALASYIRALRARMNENALRVNRAFAKHRDACVY
;
A
#
# COMPACT_ATOMS: atom_id res chain seq x y z
N MET A 1 21.72 -27.01 -17.78
CA MET A 1 21.14 -26.08 -16.81
C MET A 1 19.91 -25.46 -17.43
N PRO A 2 18.69 -25.68 -16.89
CA PRO A 2 17.51 -25.02 -17.42
C PRO A 2 17.58 -23.54 -17.03
N GLN A 3 17.56 -22.65 -18.02
CA GLN A 3 17.46 -21.21 -17.80
C GLN A 3 16.08 -20.90 -17.20
N LEU A 4 16.06 -20.19 -16.07
CA LEU A 4 14.85 -19.55 -15.56
C LEU A 4 14.36 -18.61 -16.67
N LYS A 5 13.26 -18.97 -17.33
CA LYS A 5 12.57 -18.07 -18.26
C LYS A 5 12.28 -16.78 -17.50
N GLY A 6 12.81 -15.66 -17.99
CA GLY A 6 12.40 -14.34 -17.54
C GLY A 6 10.87 -14.28 -17.57
N GLY A 7 10.29 -13.70 -16.52
CA GLY A 7 8.84 -13.62 -16.38
C GLY A 7 8.16 -13.02 -17.63
N PRO A 8 6.86 -13.27 -17.81
CA PRO A 8 6.12 -12.85 -19.00
C PRO A 8 6.26 -11.35 -19.27
N ASP A 9 6.41 -10.99 -20.55
CA ASP A 9 6.48 -9.60 -20.99
C ASP A 9 5.09 -8.96 -20.83
N VAL A 10 5.04 -7.74 -20.32
CA VAL A 10 3.80 -7.00 -20.05
C VAL A 10 2.99 -6.75 -21.34
N THR A 11 3.59 -6.98 -22.50
CA THR A 11 2.94 -6.91 -23.79
C THR A 11 2.00 -8.09 -24.10
N ASP A 12 2.09 -9.20 -23.36
CA ASP A 12 1.26 -10.41 -23.56
C ASP A 12 -0.20 -10.24 -23.07
N TYR A 13 -0.52 -9.17 -22.34
CA TYR A 13 -1.84 -8.93 -21.73
C TYR A 13 -2.88 -8.27 -22.67
N ARG A 14 -2.71 -8.38 -23.99
CA ARG A 14 -3.54 -7.64 -24.97
C ARG A 14 -4.94 -8.23 -25.25
N ASN A 15 -5.26 -9.44 -24.79
CA ASN A 15 -6.55 -10.11 -25.03
C ASN A 15 -7.34 -10.32 -23.72
N ALA A 16 -8.28 -9.42 -23.43
CA ALA A 16 -8.88 -9.19 -22.10
C ALA A 16 -9.47 -10.42 -21.37
N GLU A 17 -10.07 -11.40 -22.05
CA GLU A 17 -10.68 -12.55 -21.36
C GLU A 17 -9.69 -13.70 -21.09
N SER A 18 -8.76 -13.98 -22.02
CA SER A 18 -7.69 -14.95 -21.77
C SER A 18 -6.61 -14.37 -20.86
N SER A 19 -6.39 -13.06 -20.92
CA SER A 19 -5.41 -12.36 -20.06
C SER A 19 -5.82 -12.39 -18.61
N ASP A 20 -7.12 -12.32 -18.29
CA ASP A 20 -7.60 -12.32 -16.91
C ASP A 20 -7.43 -13.69 -16.23
N ALA A 21 -7.72 -14.79 -16.93
CA ALA A 21 -7.49 -16.14 -16.41
C ALA A 21 -5.99 -16.41 -16.22
N ILE A 22 -5.17 -16.09 -17.22
CA ILE A 22 -3.71 -16.28 -17.14
C ILE A 22 -3.09 -15.39 -16.04
N LEU A 23 -3.56 -14.16 -15.88
CA LEU A 23 -3.10 -13.25 -14.83
C LEU A 23 -3.48 -13.78 -13.44
N ARG A 24 -4.70 -14.31 -13.27
CA ARG A 24 -5.14 -14.93 -12.01
C ARG A 24 -4.31 -16.16 -11.64
N ASP A 25 -4.04 -17.03 -12.62
CA ASP A 25 -3.21 -18.21 -12.40
C ASP A 25 -1.78 -17.81 -12.03
N TYR A 26 -1.20 -16.85 -12.75
CA TYR A 26 0.11 -16.30 -12.43
C TYR A 26 0.18 -15.70 -11.01
N VAL A 27 -0.79 -14.86 -10.63
CA VAL A 27 -0.87 -14.28 -9.28
C VAL A 27 -1.01 -15.38 -8.23
N THR A 28 -1.78 -16.44 -8.52
CA THR A 28 -1.94 -17.59 -7.62
C THR A 28 -0.63 -18.34 -7.44
N GLU A 29 0.10 -18.64 -8.52
CA GLU A 29 1.39 -19.32 -8.45
C GLU A 29 2.44 -18.51 -7.67
N VAL A 30 2.52 -17.19 -7.92
CA VAL A 30 3.43 -16.30 -7.20
C VAL A 30 3.10 -16.26 -5.70
N ASN A 31 1.82 -16.17 -5.34
CA ASN A 31 1.38 -16.17 -3.94
C ASN A 31 1.66 -17.52 -3.26
N LEU A 32 1.41 -18.63 -3.95
CA LEU A 32 1.72 -19.97 -3.44
C LEU A 32 3.23 -20.15 -3.23
N TYR A 33 4.05 -19.66 -4.16
CA TYR A 33 5.51 -19.70 -4.02
C TYR A 33 5.98 -18.87 -2.84
N ALA A 34 5.47 -17.65 -2.67
CA ALA A 34 5.79 -16.80 -1.52
C ALA A 34 5.41 -17.49 -0.20
N PHE A 35 4.22 -18.09 -0.13
CA PHE A 35 3.76 -18.85 1.02
C PHE A 35 4.63 -20.08 1.32
N TYR A 36 5.06 -20.80 0.27
CA TYR A 36 5.97 -21.93 0.41
C TYR A 36 7.32 -21.49 0.99
N VAL A 37 7.95 -20.45 0.44
CA VAL A 37 9.24 -19.94 0.93
C VAL A 37 9.15 -19.50 2.38
N PHE A 38 8.09 -18.77 2.75
CA PHE A 38 7.87 -18.34 4.13
C PHE A 38 7.78 -19.52 5.11
N ASN A 39 6.93 -20.51 4.81
CA ASN A 39 6.78 -21.67 5.68
C ASN A 39 8.05 -22.51 5.76
N TYR A 40 8.78 -22.64 4.65
CA TYR A 40 10.06 -23.35 4.62
C TYR A 40 11.11 -22.65 5.50
N THR A 41 11.25 -21.33 5.36
CA THR A 41 12.16 -20.54 6.22
C THR A 41 11.75 -20.59 7.69
N LYS A 42 10.45 -20.55 7.99
CA LYS A 42 9.94 -20.73 9.35
C LYS A 42 10.34 -22.09 9.95
N ALA A 43 10.15 -23.17 9.20
CA ALA A 43 10.53 -24.52 9.66
C ALA A 43 12.05 -24.65 9.87
N LEU A 44 12.87 -24.06 9.00
CA LEU A 44 14.32 -23.99 9.17
C LEU A 44 14.71 -23.19 10.42
N ASN A 45 14.02 -22.09 10.70
CA ASN A 45 14.25 -21.30 11.90
C ASN A 45 13.86 -22.05 13.18
N GLU A 46 12.75 -22.80 13.16
CA GLU A 46 12.38 -23.68 14.28
C GLU A 46 13.45 -24.74 14.55
N TYR A 47 14.02 -25.32 13.49
CA TYR A 47 15.17 -26.23 13.61
C TYR A 47 16.40 -25.51 14.16
N ALA A 48 16.76 -24.35 13.61
CA ALA A 48 17.89 -23.53 14.05
C ALA A 48 17.79 -23.20 15.55
N MET A 49 16.63 -22.77 16.02
CA MET A 49 16.37 -22.46 17.43
C MET A 49 16.55 -23.69 18.33
N LYS A 50 16.07 -24.87 17.92
CA LYS A 50 16.27 -26.13 18.68
C LYS A 50 17.74 -26.50 18.85
N HIS A 51 18.60 -26.04 17.94
CA HIS A 51 20.04 -26.26 17.97
C HIS A 51 20.84 -25.05 18.50
N GLY A 52 20.15 -24.02 19.02
CA GLY A 52 20.79 -22.81 19.57
C GLY A 52 21.44 -21.91 18.51
N TRP A 53 21.08 -22.08 17.23
CA TRP A 53 21.55 -21.24 16.13
C TRP A 53 20.68 -19.99 15.98
N HIS A 54 21.25 -18.94 15.40
CA HIS A 54 20.51 -17.70 15.15
C HIS A 54 19.51 -17.90 14.00
N PRO A 55 18.22 -17.53 14.18
CA PRO A 55 17.25 -17.61 13.10
C PRO A 55 17.52 -16.57 12.01
N LEU A 56 17.14 -16.90 10.77
CA LEU A 56 17.19 -15.97 9.65
C LEU A 56 16.01 -14.98 9.71
N PRO A 57 16.18 -13.73 9.25
CA PRO A 57 15.07 -12.78 9.16
C PRO A 57 14.03 -13.27 8.14
N ILE A 58 12.75 -13.28 8.54
CA ILE A 58 11.63 -13.64 7.69
C ILE A 58 10.91 -12.36 7.26
N PRO A 59 10.81 -12.05 5.95
CA PRO A 59 9.98 -10.94 5.48
C PRO A 59 8.50 -11.31 5.66
N PRO A 60 7.64 -10.39 6.16
CA PRO A 60 6.23 -10.69 6.36
C PRO A 60 5.50 -10.94 5.04
N ILE A 61 4.53 -11.86 5.06
CA ILE A 61 3.52 -11.98 3.99
C ILE A 61 2.30 -11.15 4.41
N CYS A 62 1.89 -10.20 3.58
CA CYS A 62 0.75 -9.31 3.86
C CYS A 62 -0.30 -9.39 2.74
N GLU A 63 -1.57 -9.28 3.09
CA GLU A 63 -2.65 -9.08 2.11
C GLU A 63 -2.51 -7.75 1.36
N GLN A 64 -3.03 -7.68 0.13
CA GLN A 64 -2.96 -6.47 -0.70
C GLN A 64 -3.55 -5.26 0.03
N TYR A 65 -2.76 -4.18 0.10
CA TYR A 65 -3.20 -2.94 0.73
C TYR A 65 -3.87 -2.00 -0.28
N MET A 66 -5.16 -1.73 -0.08
CA MET A 66 -5.81 -0.62 -0.78
C MET A 66 -5.60 0.67 0.01
N MET A 67 -4.85 1.61 -0.57
CA MET A 67 -4.63 2.92 0.04
C MET A 67 -5.98 3.64 0.23
N PRO A 68 -6.27 4.21 1.40
CA PRO A 68 -7.53 4.91 1.61
C PRO A 68 -7.60 6.12 0.67
N GLY A 69 -8.78 6.34 0.07
CA GLY A 69 -9.03 7.57 -0.68
C GLY A 69 -8.78 8.79 0.21
N LEU A 70 -8.06 9.78 -0.33
CA LEU A 70 -7.82 11.06 0.34
C LEU A 70 -9.10 11.90 0.28
N MET A 71 -9.39 12.67 1.32
CA MET A 71 -10.47 13.67 1.24
C MET A 71 -10.10 14.78 0.26
N ASP A 72 -11.12 15.35 -0.36
CA ASP A 72 -10.97 16.46 -1.29
C ASP A 72 -10.31 17.67 -0.64
N ILE A 73 -9.55 18.39 -1.47
CA ILE A 73 -9.02 19.69 -1.12
C ILE A 73 -10.23 20.65 -1.07
N PRO A 74 -10.46 21.36 0.04
CA PRO A 74 -11.56 22.31 0.13
C PRO A 74 -11.40 23.39 -0.95
N ASP A 75 -12.51 23.89 -1.47
CA ASP A 75 -12.45 25.01 -2.42
C ASP A 75 -12.12 26.32 -1.70
N PHE A 76 -11.31 27.14 -2.35
CA PHE A 76 -11.12 28.51 -1.92
C PHE A 76 -12.28 29.38 -2.42
N VAL A 77 -13.06 29.94 -1.49
CA VAL A 77 -14.23 30.75 -1.84
C VAL A 77 -14.23 32.06 -1.05
N PHE A 78 -14.32 33.18 -1.78
CA PHE A 78 -14.60 34.48 -1.17
C PHE A 78 -16.07 34.54 -0.75
N ARG A 79 -16.33 34.77 0.54
CA ARG A 79 -17.68 34.67 1.11
C ARG A 79 -18.68 35.65 0.50
N ARG A 80 -18.23 36.86 0.12
CA ARG A 80 -18.96 37.91 -0.64
C ARG A 80 -17.90 38.81 -1.30
N GLY A 81 -18.25 39.49 -2.39
CA GLY A 81 -17.31 40.30 -3.18
C GLY A 81 -16.34 41.11 -2.30
N ILE A 82 -15.05 40.95 -2.58
CA ILE A 82 -13.93 41.51 -1.81
C ILE A 82 -14.02 43.03 -1.82
N LYS A 83 -13.92 43.67 -0.64
CA LYS A 83 -13.97 45.12 -0.52
C LYS A 83 -12.66 45.73 0.00
N SER A 84 -11.74 44.92 0.53
CA SER A 84 -10.44 45.36 1.03
C SER A 84 -9.41 44.23 1.06
N ASP A 85 -8.12 44.60 1.09
CA ASP A 85 -7.01 43.65 1.20
C ASP A 85 -7.06 42.83 2.50
N ASP A 86 -7.50 43.44 3.62
CA ASP A 86 -7.66 42.75 4.91
C ASP A 86 -8.68 41.58 4.83
N GLU A 87 -9.73 41.74 4.02
CA GLU A 87 -10.70 40.66 3.79
C GLU A 87 -10.10 39.50 2.98
N VAL A 88 -9.16 39.80 2.07
CA VAL A 88 -8.42 38.78 1.32
C VAL A 88 -7.51 37.99 2.26
N ASP A 89 -6.75 38.68 3.10
CA ASP A 89 -5.83 38.06 4.05
C ASP A 89 -6.55 37.16 5.04
N MET A 90 -7.70 37.61 5.56
CA MET A 90 -8.52 36.79 6.45
C MET A 90 -9.11 35.56 5.74
N ALA A 91 -9.58 35.70 4.50
CA ALA A 91 -10.09 34.57 3.71
C ALA A 91 -8.98 33.54 3.43
N LEU A 92 -7.79 33.99 3.06
CA LEU A 92 -6.63 33.15 2.82
C LEU A 92 -6.19 32.44 4.10
N ALA A 93 -6.12 33.16 5.23
CA ALA A 93 -5.77 32.57 6.51
C ALA A 93 -6.78 31.50 6.95
N SER A 94 -8.08 31.71 6.71
CA SER A 94 -9.12 30.71 6.98
C SER A 94 -8.96 29.48 6.08
N TYR A 95 -8.66 29.69 4.81
CA TYR A 95 -8.45 28.61 3.85
C TYR A 95 -7.24 27.74 4.20
N ILE A 96 -6.09 28.37 4.51
CA ILE A 96 -4.88 27.66 4.94
C ILE A 96 -5.14 26.83 6.20
N ARG A 97 -5.93 27.35 7.16
CA ARG A 97 -6.33 26.58 8.34
C ARG A 97 -7.16 25.35 7.96
N ALA A 98 -8.12 25.49 7.05
CA ALA A 98 -8.92 24.37 6.56
C ALA A 98 -8.07 23.33 5.83
N LEU A 99 -7.13 23.75 4.98
CA LEU A 99 -6.17 22.87 4.32
C LEU A 99 -5.33 22.08 5.34
N ARG A 100 -4.81 22.76 6.36
CA ARG A 100 -4.00 22.11 7.40
C ARG A 100 -4.80 21.07 8.18
N ALA A 101 -6.05 21.37 8.51
CA ALA A 101 -6.94 20.41 9.16
C ALA A 101 -7.15 19.17 8.29
N ARG A 102 -7.44 19.36 7.00
CA ARG A 102 -7.60 18.29 6.01
C ARG A 102 -6.36 17.43 5.84
N MET A 103 -5.19 18.05 5.78
CA MET A 103 -3.90 17.35 5.71
C MET A 103 -3.68 16.45 6.94
N ASN A 104 -3.93 16.96 8.14
CA ASN A 104 -3.79 16.20 9.37
C ASN A 104 -4.75 15.01 9.44
N GLU A 105 -6.01 15.20 9.04
CA GLU A 105 -7.02 14.15 8.99
C GLU A 105 -6.65 13.05 7.97
N ASN A 106 -6.19 13.44 6.77
CA ASN A 106 -5.72 12.49 5.76
C ASN A 106 -4.48 11.72 6.24
N ALA A 107 -3.51 12.36 6.90
CA ALA A 107 -2.36 11.69 7.48
C ALA A 107 -2.76 10.64 8.53
N LEU A 108 -3.73 10.96 9.40
CA LEU A 108 -4.27 10.00 10.36
C LEU A 108 -4.97 8.82 9.68
N ARG A 109 -5.73 9.06 8.59
CA ARG A 109 -6.38 7.99 7.81
C ARG A 109 -5.36 7.06 7.19
N VAL A 110 -4.33 7.61 6.55
CA VAL A 110 -3.25 6.83 5.94
C VAL A 110 -2.50 6.02 7.01
N ASN A 111 -2.12 6.64 8.13
CA ASN A 111 -1.41 5.95 9.21
C ASN A 111 -2.23 4.82 9.83
N ARG A 112 -3.54 5.03 10.05
CA ARG A 112 -4.43 3.98 10.58
C ARG A 112 -4.60 2.83 9.60
N ALA A 113 -4.77 3.14 8.31
CA ALA A 113 -4.88 2.13 7.27
C ALA A 113 -3.57 1.32 7.12
N PHE A 114 -2.42 2.00 7.19
CA PHE A 114 -1.12 1.36 7.18
C PHE A 114 -0.89 0.47 8.41
N ALA A 115 -1.28 0.92 9.61
CA ALA A 115 -1.20 0.11 10.82
C ALA A 115 -2.04 -1.17 10.72
N LYS A 116 -3.29 -1.06 10.24
CA LYS A 116 -4.16 -2.21 9.99
C LYS A 116 -3.57 -3.18 8.96
N HIS A 117 -2.93 -2.67 7.91
CA HIS A 117 -2.26 -3.51 6.93
C HIS A 117 -1.10 -4.29 7.55
N ARG A 118 -0.29 -3.64 8.39
CA ARG A 118 0.78 -4.30 9.12
C ARG A 118 0.25 -5.41 10.05
N ASP A 119 -0.91 -5.20 10.67
CA ASP A 119 -1.56 -6.20 11.52
C ASP A 119 -2.11 -7.40 10.72
N ALA A 120 -2.38 -7.22 9.43
CA ALA A 120 -2.78 -8.29 8.51
C ALA A 120 -1.59 -9.09 7.96
N CYS A 121 -0.37 -8.75 8.35
CA CYS A 121 0.83 -9.46 7.94
C CYS A 121 1.11 -10.68 8.85
N VAL A 122 1.57 -11.77 8.25
CA VAL A 122 2.10 -12.94 8.97
C VAL A 122 3.62 -12.85 9.00
N TYR A 123 4.19 -12.94 10.21
CA TYR A 123 5.63 -12.92 10.50
C TYR A 123 6.15 -14.29 10.92
#